data_AF-A0A9D1DI38-F1
#
_entry.id   AF-A0A9D1DI38-F1
#
_cell.length_a   1.000
_cell.length_b   1.000
_cell.length_c   1.000
_cell.angle_alpha   90.00
_cell.angle_beta   90.00
_cell.angle_gamma   90.00
#
_symmetry.space_group_name_H-M   'P 1'
#
loop_
_entity.id
_entity.type
_entity.pdbx_description
1 polymer ?
#
loop_
_entity_poly.entity_id
_entity_poly.type
_entity_poly.pdbx_seq_one_letter_code
_entity_poly.pdbx_strand_id
1 'polypeptide(L)' 'MYEEFTQNRIAQLRMQKNVSARDMSLSLGQNNSYINQIENKKTLPSLQGL' A
#
# COMPACT_ATOMS: atom_id res chain seq x y z
N MET A 1 -4.01 12.13 -10.33
CA MET A 1 -3.39 13.10 -9.39
C MET A 1 -3.48 12.63 -7.94
N TYR A 2 -4.66 12.32 -7.39
CA TYR A 2 -4.80 11.78 -6.02
C TYR A 2 -4.22 10.37 -5.86
N GLU A 3 -4.35 9.53 -6.89
CA GLU A 3 -3.88 8.14 -6.85
C GLU A 3 -2.36 8.05 -6.71
N GLU A 4 -1.61 8.86 -7.48
CA GLU A 4 -0.16 8.91 -7.41
C GLU A 4 0.33 9.44 -6.06
N PHE A 5 -0.37 10.42 -5.48
CA PHE A 5 -0.07 10.90 -4.14
C PHE A 5 -0.21 9.78 -3.10
N THR A 6 -1.33 9.05 -3.13
CA THR A 6 -1.58 7.95 -2.18
C THR A 6 -0.57 6.81 -2.34
N GLN A 7 -0.23 6.43 -3.58
CA GLN A 7 0.76 5.40 -3.86
C GLN A 7 2.14 5.77 -3.34
N ASN A 8 2.59 6.99 -3.66
CA ASN A 8 3.88 7.49 -3.18
C ASN A 8 3.91 7.60 -1.66
N ARG A 9 2.80 8.01 -1.04
CA ARG A 9 2.70 8.10 0.43
C ARG A 9 2.79 6.74 1.10
N ILE A 10 2.11 5.72 0.55
CA ILE A 10 2.18 4.34 1.05
C ILE A 10 3.62 3.81 0.96
N ALA A 11 4.29 4.00 -0.18
CA ALA A 11 5.68 3.59 -0.35
C ALA A 11 6.62 4.27 0.66
N GLN A 12 6.45 5.58 0.88
CA GLN A 12 7.22 6.32 1.89
C GLN A 12 6.99 5.79 3.30
N LEU A 13 5.73 5.57 3.71
CA LEU A 13 5.40 5.03 5.04
C LEU A 13 5.98 3.63 5.24
N ARG A 14 5.97 2.81 4.18
CA ARG A 14 6.56 1.48 4.19
C ARG A 14 8.07 1.53 4.42
N MET A 15 8.77 2.40 3.70
CA MET A 15 10.21 2.61 3.89
C MET A 15 10.52 3.18 5.28
N GLN A 16 9.73 4.13 5.78
CA GLN A 16 9.88 4.69 7.13
C GLN A 16 9.71 3.64 8.24
N LYS A 17 8.77 2.72 8.06
CA LYS A 17 8.55 1.59 8.98
C LYS A 17 9.55 0.44 8.78
N ASN A 18 10.36 0.48 7.73
CA ASN A 18 11.29 -0.58 7.33
C ASN A 18 10.62 -1.96 7.20
N VAL A 19 9.45 -2.01 6.55
CA VAL A 19 8.71 -3.26 6.32
C VAL A 19 8.58 -3.56 4.83
N SER A 20 8.42 -4.83 4.46
CA SER A 20 8.14 -5.19 3.07
C SER A 20 6.69 -4.86 2.70
N ALA A 21 6.38 -4.76 1.40
CA ALA A 21 5.01 -4.55 0.93
C ALA A 21 4.10 -5.71 1.35
N ARG A 22 4.66 -6.93 1.38
CA ARG A 22 4.00 -8.13 1.87
C ARG A 22 3.66 -8.01 3.35
N ASP A 23 4.62 -7.68 4.20
CA ASP A 23 4.40 -7.61 5.66
C ASP A 23 3.40 -6.51 6.01
N MET A 24 3.48 -5.36 5.33
CA MET A 24 2.50 -4.29 5.49
C MET A 24 1.10 -4.76 5.04
N SER A 25 0.99 -5.50 3.93
CA SER A 25 -0.31 -6.02 3.48
C SER A 25 -0.92 -6.97 4.51
N LEU A 26 -0.13 -7.92 5.03
CA LEU A 26 -0.57 -8.87 6.04
C LEU A 26 -0.95 -8.18 7.36
N SER A 27 -0.18 -7.16 7.77
CA SER A 27 -0.49 -6.34 8.96
C SER A 27 -1.79 -5.56 8.82
N LEU A 28 -2.19 -5.23 7.59
CA LEU A 28 -3.48 -4.59 7.28
C LEU A 28 -4.63 -5.61 7.13
N GLY A 29 -4.38 -6.90 7.39
CA GLY A 29 -5.37 -7.97 7.20
C GLY A 29 -5.69 -8.26 5.73
N GLN A 30 -4.86 -7.78 4.81
CA GLN A 30 -5.02 -7.95 3.37
C GLN A 30 -4.13 -9.09 2.86
N ASN A 31 -4.40 -9.54 1.63
CA ASN A 31 -3.54 -10.52 0.99
C ASN A 31 -2.12 -9.97 0.76
N ASN A 32 -1.13 -10.85 0.62
CA ASN A 32 0.29 -10.50 0.49
C ASN A 32 0.65 -9.55 -0.68
N SER A 33 -0.27 -9.35 -1.63
CA SER A 33 -0.06 -8.57 -2.83
C SER A 33 -0.71 -7.18 -2.79
N TYR A 34 -1.53 -6.88 -1.77
CA TYR A 34 -2.35 -5.67 -1.70
C TYR A 34 -1.55 -4.38 -1.85
N ILE A 35 -0.56 -4.13 -0.97
CA ILE A 35 0.29 -2.92 -1.04
C ILE A 35 1.08 -2.88 -2.35
N ASN A 36 1.55 -4.03 -2.82
CA ASN A 36 2.30 -4.11 -4.07
C ASN A 36 1.43 -3.73 -5.28
N GLN A 37 0.16 -4.14 -5.29
CA GLN A 37 -0.79 -3.76 -6.34
C GLN A 37 -1.12 -2.26 -6.29
N ILE A 38 -1.21 -1.67 -5.09
CA ILE A 38 -1.38 -0.23 -4.94
C ILE A 38 -0.16 0.53 -5.47
N GLU A 39 1.04 0.20 -4.99
CA GLU A 39 2.29 0.86 -5.44
C GLU A 39 2.51 0.75 -6.95
N ASN A 40 2.07 -0.34 -7.59
CA ASN A 40 2.18 -0.56 -9.03
C ASN A 40 0.97 -0.05 -9.85
N LYS A 41 0.10 0.80 -9.28
CA LYS A 41 -1.07 1.37 -10.00
C LYS A 41 -2.07 0.33 -10.52
N LYS A 42 -2.04 -0.91 -10.01
CA LYS A 42 -2.96 -1.99 -10.43
C LYS A 42 -4.30 -1.91 -9.74
N THR A 43 -4.32 -1.37 -8.52
CA THR A 43 -5.52 -1.24 -7.70
C THR A 43 -5.49 0.06 -6.91
N LEU A 44 -6.65 0.67 -6.71
CA LEU A 44 -6.79 1.74 -5.74
C LEU A 44 -7.03 1.14 -4.35
N PRO A 45 -6.48 1.76 -3.28
CA PRO A 45 -6.88 1.38 -1.94
C PRO A 45 -8.38 1.58 -1.81
N SER A 46 -9.11 0.52 -1.48
CA SER A 46 -10.52 0.63 -1.17
C SER A 46 -10.70 1.49 0.08
N LEU A 47 -11.65 2.42 0.04
CA LEU A 47 -12.02 3.26 1.19
C LEU A 47 -12.48 2.46 2.41
N GLN A 48 -12.72 1.15 2.27
CA GLN A 48 -13.05 0.28 3.40
C GLN A 48 -11.88 0.05 4.37
N GLY A 49 -10.66 0.44 4.02
CA GLY A 49 -9.47 0.33 4.89
C GLY A 49 -8.76 1.65 5.22
N LEU A 50 -9.35 2.80 4.86
CA LEU A 50 -8.90 4.15 5.24
C LEU A 50 -9.76 4.68 6.38
#